data_AF-A0A520PJJ1-F1
#
_entry.id   AF-A0A520PJJ1-F1
#
_cell.length_a   1.000
_cell.length_b   1.000
_cell.length_c   1.000
_cell.angle_alpha   90.00
_cell.angle_beta   90.00
_cell.angle_gamma   90.00
#
_symmetry.space_group_name_H-M   'P 1'
#
loop_
_entity.id
_entity.type
_entity.pdbx_description
1 polymer ?
#
loop_
_entity_poly.entity_id
_entity_poly.type
_entity_poly.pdbx_seq_one_letter_code
_entity_poly.pdbx_strand_id
1 'polypeptide(L)'
;SVENLRRLNSRDADFGITYSGDLYLGRNGRLTNDTRQYRNVHVVSYLYGAPAHLIVLDGSGINSVADLVGKKVAVGAAGSGAAASAQRYFESMEVWDKFEPQYIGYTQGASALGDRQIDALWVFAGYPNASVIQAASANKIKMLQVYAEAEKTGKLFKDYPFYSKVVIPAGTYQGVDYDVVSIQDSALWTAGRHVPEEIVQKAAEMIYDPNGLKYLVSVKSTAKAMSIDSGLTGIVTPVHQGAQKFWTAKGKTLSAEQSR
;
A
#
# COMPACT_ATOMS: atom_id res chain seq x y z
N SER A 1 -2.42 5.77 3.32
CA SER A 1 -3.53 6.50 2.69
C SER A 1 -3.18 7.97 2.52
N VAL A 2 -3.59 8.59 1.41
CA VAL A 2 -3.45 10.04 1.19
C VAL A 2 -4.27 10.83 2.22
N GLU A 3 -5.43 10.33 2.59
CA GLU A 3 -6.25 10.96 3.64
C GLU A 3 -5.53 11.00 5.00
N ASN A 4 -4.83 9.92 5.37
CA ASN A 4 -4.05 9.91 6.61
C ASN A 4 -2.92 10.95 6.58
N LEU A 5 -2.30 11.22 5.42
CA LEU A 5 -1.32 12.31 5.29
C LEU A 5 -1.94 13.67 5.62
N ARG A 6 -3.16 13.92 5.12
CA ARG A 6 -3.87 15.18 5.36
C ARG A 6 -4.21 15.36 6.83
N ARG A 7 -4.73 14.32 7.48
CA ARG A 7 -5.12 14.35 8.90
C ARG A 7 -3.91 14.49 9.83
N LEU A 8 -2.84 13.73 9.58
CA LEU A 8 -1.59 13.86 10.35
C LEU A 8 -0.96 15.25 10.17
N ASN A 9 -1.00 15.78 8.95
CA ASN A 9 -0.41 17.07 8.68
C ASN A 9 -1.19 18.24 9.30
N SER A 10 -2.52 18.16 9.30
CA SER A 10 -3.44 19.14 9.92
C SER A 10 -3.55 19.00 11.44
N ARG A 11 -3.02 17.91 12.03
CA ARG A 11 -3.13 17.56 13.46
C ARG A 11 -4.52 17.06 13.88
N ASP A 12 -5.33 16.61 12.93
CA ASP A 12 -6.61 15.92 13.17
C ASP A 12 -6.42 14.44 13.53
N ALA A 13 -5.17 13.95 13.48
CA ALA A 13 -4.76 12.64 13.93
C ALA A 13 -3.30 12.68 14.42
N ASP A 14 -3.00 11.93 15.48
CA ASP A 14 -1.65 11.78 16.02
C ASP A 14 -0.85 10.70 15.28
N PHE A 15 -1.50 9.57 14.99
CA PHE A 15 -0.91 8.41 14.31
C PHE A 15 -1.74 7.99 13.09
N GLY A 16 -1.09 7.34 12.13
CA GLY A 16 -1.78 6.78 10.97
C GLY A 16 -0.93 5.80 10.20
N ILE A 17 -1.55 5.18 9.19
CA ILE A 17 -0.87 4.28 8.25
C ILE A 17 -0.82 4.95 6.86
N THR A 18 0.39 5.15 6.35
CA THR A 18 0.62 5.73 5.01
C THR A 18 1.37 4.73 4.14
N TYR A 19 1.36 4.92 2.83
CA TYR A 19 2.30 4.23 1.96
C TYR A 19 3.56 5.09 1.82
N SER A 20 4.72 4.47 1.64
CA SER A 20 6.00 5.19 1.52
C SER A 20 5.98 6.13 0.31
N GLY A 21 5.45 5.67 -0.83
CA GLY A 21 5.28 6.47 -2.03
C GLY A 21 4.39 7.69 -1.85
N ASP A 22 3.21 7.51 -1.24
CA ASP A 22 2.28 8.62 -0.97
C ASP A 22 2.93 9.66 -0.04
N LEU A 23 3.62 9.21 1.01
CA LEU A 23 4.31 10.10 1.96
C LEU A 23 5.43 10.87 1.27
N TYR A 24 6.25 10.19 0.47
CA TYR A 24 7.31 10.82 -0.31
C TYR A 24 6.75 11.88 -1.28
N LEU A 25 5.75 11.53 -2.09
CA LEU A 25 5.12 12.47 -3.02
C LEU A 25 4.46 13.64 -2.28
N GLY A 26 3.72 13.37 -1.20
CA GLY A 26 3.06 14.37 -0.39
C GLY A 26 4.03 15.35 0.26
N ARG A 27 5.16 14.86 0.80
CA ARG A 27 6.20 15.74 1.36
C ARG A 27 6.77 16.72 0.32
N ASN A 28 6.82 16.29 -0.94
CA ASN A 28 7.39 17.05 -2.04
C ASN A 28 6.36 17.84 -2.86
N GLY A 29 5.07 17.85 -2.48
CA GLY A 29 4.02 18.55 -3.24
C GLY A 29 3.74 17.95 -4.61
N ARG A 30 3.93 16.63 -4.73
CA ARG A 30 3.83 15.86 -5.99
C ARG A 30 2.67 14.86 -5.98
N LEU A 31 1.68 15.02 -5.09
CA LEU A 31 0.47 14.21 -5.14
C LEU A 31 -0.39 14.65 -6.32
N THR A 32 -1.10 13.70 -6.92
CA THR A 32 -2.01 13.97 -8.04
C THR A 32 -3.05 15.01 -7.65
N ASN A 33 -3.12 16.10 -8.42
CA ASN A 33 -4.04 17.23 -8.19
C ASN A 33 -3.91 17.89 -6.81
N ASP A 34 -2.76 17.74 -6.14
CA ASP A 34 -2.53 18.32 -4.81
C ASP A 34 -1.06 18.69 -4.62
N THR A 35 -0.76 19.97 -4.78
CA THR A 35 0.61 20.52 -4.70
C THR A 35 1.03 20.91 -3.27
N ARG A 36 0.15 20.72 -2.27
CA ARG A 36 0.48 21.02 -0.88
C ARG A 36 1.58 20.10 -0.37
N GLN A 37 2.43 20.63 0.49
CA GLN A 37 3.51 19.86 1.11
C GLN A 37 3.10 19.36 2.50
N TYR A 38 3.12 18.04 2.67
CA TYR A 38 2.73 17.35 3.90
C TYR A 38 3.94 17.08 4.79
N ARG A 39 4.59 18.14 5.29
CA ARG A 39 5.87 18.04 6.02
C ARG A 39 5.74 17.64 7.49
N ASN A 40 4.55 17.70 8.07
CA ASN A 40 4.28 17.36 9.47
C ASN A 40 4.06 15.85 9.68
N VAL A 41 4.25 15.00 8.65
CA VAL A 41 4.12 13.54 8.76
C VAL A 41 5.50 12.90 8.78
N HIS A 42 5.78 12.12 9.83
CA HIS A 42 7.04 11.41 10.04
C HIS A 42 6.79 9.92 10.26
N VAL A 43 7.75 9.08 9.87
CA VAL A 43 7.61 7.63 9.98
C VAL A 43 7.98 7.15 11.38
N VAL A 44 7.20 6.23 11.93
CA VAL A 44 7.55 5.50 13.14
C VAL A 44 8.22 4.18 12.77
N SER A 45 7.61 3.40 11.86
CA SER A 45 8.18 2.14 11.39
C SER A 45 7.59 1.64 10.08
N TYR A 46 8.31 0.73 9.45
CA TYR A 46 7.75 -0.19 8.45
C TYR A 46 6.82 -1.21 9.11
N LEU A 47 5.68 -1.49 8.47
CA LEU A 47 4.73 -2.51 8.91
C LEU A 47 4.81 -3.76 8.02
N TYR A 48 4.51 -3.62 6.74
CA TYR A 48 4.47 -4.71 5.76
C TYR A 48 4.46 -4.18 4.33
N GLY A 49 4.75 -5.05 3.37
CA GLY A 49 4.63 -4.78 1.94
C GLY A 49 3.17 -4.87 1.50
N ALA A 50 2.74 -3.96 0.65
CA ALA A 50 1.40 -3.90 0.09
C ALA A 50 1.45 -4.12 -1.43
N PRO A 51 1.36 -5.37 -1.90
CA PRO A 51 1.22 -5.64 -3.32
C PRO A 51 -0.09 -5.13 -3.90
N ALA A 52 -0.02 -4.81 -5.18
CA ALA A 52 -1.17 -4.69 -6.04
C ALA A 52 -1.76 -6.08 -6.36
N HIS A 53 -3.07 -6.19 -6.24
CA HIS A 53 -3.87 -7.28 -6.76
C HIS A 53 -4.79 -6.67 -7.80
N LEU A 54 -4.62 -7.05 -9.06
CA LEU A 54 -5.54 -6.70 -10.14
C LEU A 54 -6.37 -7.94 -10.47
N ILE A 55 -7.59 -7.97 -9.96
CA ILE A 55 -8.45 -9.16 -9.93
C ILE A 55 -9.55 -8.97 -10.96
N VAL A 56 -9.81 -10.02 -11.74
CA VAL A 56 -10.92 -10.10 -12.69
C VAL A 56 -11.65 -11.43 -12.50
N LEU A 57 -12.88 -11.53 -12.99
CA LEU A 57 -13.53 -12.84 -13.11
C LEU A 57 -12.80 -13.69 -14.14
N ASP A 58 -12.61 -14.97 -13.85
CA ASP A 58 -12.12 -15.92 -14.84
C ASP A 58 -13.15 -16.07 -15.97
N GLY A 59 -12.66 -16.21 -17.21
CA GLY A 59 -13.52 -16.21 -18.41
C GLY A 59 -14.13 -14.85 -18.80
N SER A 60 -13.77 -13.74 -18.13
CA SER A 60 -14.22 -12.37 -18.50
C SER A 60 -13.67 -11.85 -19.83
N GLY A 61 -12.69 -12.55 -20.42
CA GLY A 61 -11.94 -12.08 -21.59
C GLY A 61 -10.82 -11.07 -21.28
N ILE A 62 -10.67 -10.65 -20.01
CA ILE A 62 -9.64 -9.69 -19.58
C ILE A 62 -8.38 -10.46 -19.19
N ASN A 63 -7.29 -10.32 -19.95
CA ASN A 63 -6.03 -11.04 -19.75
C ASN A 63 -4.83 -10.13 -19.51
N SER A 64 -4.96 -8.85 -19.84
CA SER A 64 -3.92 -7.84 -19.73
C SER A 64 -4.51 -6.50 -19.24
N VAL A 65 -3.64 -5.56 -18.88
CA VAL A 65 -4.07 -4.20 -18.52
C VAL A 65 -4.73 -3.48 -19.70
N ALA A 66 -4.33 -3.78 -20.94
CA ALA A 66 -4.93 -3.20 -22.14
C ALA A 66 -6.41 -3.60 -22.34
N ASP A 67 -6.81 -4.77 -21.84
CA ASP A 67 -8.19 -5.26 -21.95
C ASP A 67 -9.16 -4.51 -21.00
N LEU A 68 -8.65 -3.61 -20.15
CA LEU A 68 -9.46 -2.76 -19.28
C LEU A 68 -10.08 -1.57 -20.02
N VAL A 69 -9.69 -1.29 -21.26
CA VAL A 69 -10.28 -0.20 -22.04
C VAL A 69 -11.81 -0.38 -22.17
N GLY A 70 -12.56 0.65 -21.80
CA GLY A 70 -14.02 0.67 -21.76
C GLY A 70 -14.64 -0.11 -20.60
N LYS A 71 -13.84 -0.62 -19.65
CA LYS A 71 -14.31 -1.41 -18.51
C LYS A 71 -14.55 -0.56 -17.27
N LYS A 72 -15.27 -1.10 -16.31
CA LYS A 72 -15.45 -0.54 -14.97
C LYS A 72 -14.45 -1.16 -14.00
N VAL A 73 -13.59 -0.35 -13.41
CA VAL A 73 -12.51 -0.83 -12.53
C VAL A 73 -12.70 -0.24 -11.14
N ALA A 74 -12.91 -1.07 -10.12
CA ALA A 74 -12.87 -0.59 -8.74
C ALA A 74 -11.43 -0.33 -8.31
N VAL A 75 -11.12 0.93 -8.01
CA VAL A 75 -9.73 1.38 -7.75
C VAL A 75 -9.41 1.58 -6.26
N GLY A 76 -10.39 1.37 -5.39
CA GLY A 76 -10.32 1.70 -3.96
C GLY A 76 -11.10 2.98 -3.63
N ALA A 77 -11.37 3.20 -2.34
CA ALA A 77 -12.14 4.36 -1.88
C ALA A 77 -11.46 5.69 -2.25
N ALA A 78 -12.26 6.73 -2.48
CA ALA A 78 -11.76 8.07 -2.73
C ALA A 78 -10.80 8.55 -1.62
N GLY A 79 -9.69 9.18 -2.00
CA GLY A 79 -8.65 9.63 -1.05
C GLY A 79 -7.80 8.51 -0.43
N SER A 80 -8.04 7.24 -0.78
CA SER A 80 -7.21 6.13 -0.33
C SER A 80 -5.88 6.07 -1.08
N GLY A 81 -4.87 5.48 -0.43
CA GLY A 81 -3.60 5.21 -1.10
C GLY A 81 -3.70 4.13 -2.18
N ALA A 82 -4.74 3.29 -2.13
CA ALA A 82 -5.03 2.31 -3.17
C ALA A 82 -5.53 2.96 -4.46
N ALA A 83 -6.43 3.93 -4.35
CA ALA A 83 -6.89 4.72 -5.49
C ALA A 83 -5.73 5.54 -6.09
N ALA A 84 -4.89 6.13 -5.23
CA ALA A 84 -3.70 6.85 -5.67
C ALA A 84 -2.68 5.92 -6.36
N SER A 85 -2.47 4.70 -5.86
CA SER A 85 -1.56 3.73 -6.48
C SER A 85 -2.11 3.18 -7.79
N ALA A 86 -3.41 2.92 -7.86
CA ALA A 86 -4.10 2.52 -9.08
C ALA A 86 -3.92 3.59 -10.17
N GLN A 87 -4.21 4.85 -9.85
CA GLN A 87 -4.05 5.96 -10.79
C GLN A 87 -2.63 6.03 -11.34
N ARG A 88 -1.61 6.06 -10.46
CA ARG A 88 -0.19 6.08 -10.90
C ARG A 88 0.19 4.90 -11.78
N TYR A 89 -0.30 3.71 -11.43
CA TYR A 89 -0.05 2.49 -12.20
C TYR A 89 -0.67 2.58 -13.59
N PHE A 90 -1.98 2.83 -13.67
CA PHE A 90 -2.71 2.83 -14.93
C PHE A 90 -2.40 4.05 -15.83
N GLU A 91 -2.05 5.20 -15.27
CA GLU A 91 -1.50 6.34 -16.03
C GLU A 91 -0.15 5.97 -16.64
N SER A 92 0.69 5.23 -15.91
CA SER A 92 1.97 4.77 -16.46
C SER A 92 1.81 3.76 -17.58
N MET A 93 0.70 3.00 -17.58
CA MET A 93 0.33 2.08 -18.66
C MET A 93 -0.53 2.76 -19.75
N GLU A 94 -0.79 4.07 -19.64
CA GLU A 94 -1.59 4.85 -20.60
C GLU A 94 -3.03 4.34 -20.80
N VAL A 95 -3.65 3.82 -19.74
CA VAL A 95 -5.04 3.32 -19.77
C VAL A 95 -5.99 3.97 -18.75
N TRP A 96 -5.48 4.80 -17.84
CA TRP A 96 -6.29 5.40 -16.76
C TRP A 96 -7.52 6.16 -17.26
N ASP A 97 -7.38 6.92 -18.34
CA ASP A 97 -8.42 7.71 -18.99
C ASP A 97 -9.25 6.91 -20.00
N LYS A 98 -8.96 5.62 -20.16
CA LYS A 98 -9.60 4.72 -21.12
C LYS A 98 -10.54 3.72 -20.48
N PHE A 99 -10.66 3.70 -19.15
CA PHE A 99 -11.64 2.91 -18.40
C PHE A 99 -12.40 3.80 -17.43
N GLU A 100 -13.49 3.29 -16.84
CA GLU A 100 -14.32 4.01 -15.87
C GLU A 100 -13.92 3.66 -14.41
N PRO A 101 -13.13 4.48 -13.71
CA PRO A 101 -12.74 4.21 -12.33
C PRO A 101 -13.93 4.30 -11.37
N GLN A 102 -14.14 3.26 -10.57
CA GLN A 102 -15.13 3.19 -9.50
C GLN A 102 -14.44 3.34 -8.15
N TYR A 103 -14.75 4.41 -7.41
CA TYR A 103 -14.11 4.74 -6.14
C TYR A 103 -14.79 4.07 -4.94
N ILE A 104 -14.74 2.74 -4.89
CA ILE A 104 -15.39 1.92 -3.85
C ILE A 104 -14.37 1.11 -3.04
N GLY A 105 -14.69 0.82 -1.78
CA GLY A 105 -13.82 0.07 -0.87
C GLY A 105 -13.68 -1.42 -1.25
N TYR A 106 -12.67 -2.10 -0.73
CA TYR A 106 -12.32 -3.46 -1.19
C TYR A 106 -13.43 -4.50 -1.01
N THR A 107 -14.11 -4.52 0.13
CA THR A 107 -15.22 -5.44 0.39
C THR A 107 -16.40 -5.20 -0.56
N GLN A 108 -16.75 -3.92 -0.76
CA GLN A 108 -17.78 -3.54 -1.73
C GLN A 108 -17.37 -3.91 -3.15
N GLY A 109 -16.11 -3.69 -3.51
CA GLY A 109 -15.56 -4.06 -4.81
C GLY A 109 -15.55 -5.58 -5.04
N ALA A 110 -15.25 -6.38 -4.01
CA ALA A 110 -15.30 -7.85 -4.11
C ALA A 110 -16.74 -8.35 -4.38
N SER A 111 -17.75 -7.78 -3.71
CA SER A 111 -19.15 -8.06 -4.00
C SER A 111 -19.56 -7.59 -5.39
N ALA A 112 -19.24 -6.34 -5.75
CA ALA A 112 -19.57 -5.75 -7.05
C ALA A 112 -18.94 -6.51 -8.23
N LEU A 113 -17.75 -7.09 -8.04
CA LEU A 113 -17.11 -7.95 -9.03
C LEU A 113 -17.91 -9.24 -9.26
N GLY A 114 -18.34 -9.91 -8.18
CA GLY A 114 -19.18 -11.10 -8.27
C GLY A 114 -20.53 -10.83 -8.92
N ASP A 115 -21.11 -9.67 -8.62
CA ASP A 115 -22.38 -9.20 -9.19
C ASP A 115 -22.23 -8.63 -10.61
N ARG A 116 -21.00 -8.62 -11.17
CA ARG A 116 -20.67 -8.08 -12.51
C ARG A 116 -21.04 -6.60 -12.68
N GLN A 117 -21.06 -5.84 -11.60
CA GLN A 117 -21.25 -4.39 -11.63
C GLN A 117 -19.95 -3.65 -11.99
N ILE A 118 -18.81 -4.32 -11.76
CA ILE A 118 -17.48 -3.93 -12.21
C ILE A 118 -16.82 -5.11 -12.93
N ASP A 119 -15.85 -4.81 -13.78
CA ASP A 119 -15.11 -5.80 -14.56
C ASP A 119 -13.79 -6.21 -13.89
N ALA A 120 -13.20 -5.31 -13.11
CA ALA A 120 -11.94 -5.53 -12.41
C ALA A 120 -11.90 -4.86 -11.04
N LEU A 121 -11.15 -5.44 -10.11
CA LEU A 121 -10.93 -4.96 -8.76
C LEU A 121 -9.44 -4.78 -8.49
N TRP A 122 -9.05 -3.57 -8.15
CA TRP A 122 -7.73 -3.23 -7.63
C TRP A 122 -7.72 -3.25 -6.10
N VAL A 123 -6.85 -4.07 -5.52
CA VAL A 123 -6.56 -4.06 -4.08
C VAL A 123 -5.08 -3.79 -3.87
N PHE A 124 -4.75 -2.81 -3.04
CA PHE A 124 -3.36 -2.48 -2.70
C PHE A 124 -3.12 -2.71 -1.21
N ALA A 125 -2.72 -3.91 -0.82
CA ALA A 125 -2.66 -4.31 0.58
C ALA A 125 -1.79 -5.55 0.78
N GLY A 126 -1.36 -5.79 2.02
CA GLY A 126 -0.67 -7.04 2.38
C GLY A 126 -1.55 -8.28 2.14
N TYR A 127 -0.90 -9.40 1.82
CA TYR A 127 -1.54 -10.68 1.53
C TYR A 127 -1.28 -11.70 2.66
N PRO A 128 -2.22 -12.63 2.93
CA PRO A 128 -3.56 -12.71 2.34
C PRO A 128 -4.49 -11.58 2.79
N ASN A 129 -5.28 -11.05 1.84
CA ASN A 129 -6.27 -10.02 2.10
C ASN A 129 -7.70 -10.59 2.13
N ALA A 130 -8.50 -10.16 3.12
CA ALA A 130 -9.85 -10.69 3.34
C ALA A 130 -10.81 -10.45 2.17
N SER A 131 -10.74 -9.30 1.49
CA SER A 131 -11.62 -9.02 0.34
C SER A 131 -11.24 -9.86 -0.88
N VAL A 132 -9.96 -10.17 -1.04
CA VAL A 132 -9.47 -11.02 -2.12
C VAL A 132 -9.84 -12.47 -1.86
N ILE A 133 -9.76 -12.93 -0.62
CA ILE A 133 -10.29 -14.24 -0.18
C ILE A 133 -11.80 -14.29 -0.46
N GLN A 134 -12.57 -13.27 -0.07
CA GLN A 134 -14.00 -13.21 -0.34
C GLN A 134 -14.31 -13.31 -1.84
N ALA A 135 -13.64 -12.53 -2.68
CA ALA A 135 -13.82 -12.58 -4.13
C ALA A 135 -13.54 -13.98 -4.70
N ALA A 136 -12.45 -14.61 -4.25
CA ALA A 136 -12.00 -15.93 -4.68
C ALA A 136 -12.90 -17.09 -4.18
N SER A 137 -13.50 -16.95 -3.01
CA SER A 137 -14.40 -17.97 -2.45
C SER A 137 -15.80 -17.92 -3.07
N ALA A 138 -16.27 -16.72 -3.46
CA ALA A 138 -17.57 -16.55 -4.11
C ALA A 138 -17.51 -16.78 -5.64
N ASN A 139 -16.35 -16.59 -6.27
CA ASN A 139 -16.22 -16.58 -7.72
C ASN A 139 -14.95 -17.28 -8.19
N LYS A 140 -14.96 -17.77 -9.44
CA LYS A 140 -13.70 -18.10 -10.13
C LYS A 140 -13.04 -16.79 -10.56
N ILE A 141 -11.88 -16.50 -9.99
CA ILE A 141 -11.13 -15.27 -10.25
C ILE A 141 -9.81 -15.57 -10.96
N LYS A 142 -9.25 -14.55 -11.58
CA LYS A 142 -7.89 -14.52 -12.11
C LYS A 142 -7.20 -13.23 -11.63
N MET A 143 -5.88 -13.30 -11.42
CA MET A 143 -5.06 -12.13 -11.08
C MET A 143 -4.07 -11.82 -12.21
N LEU A 144 -4.03 -10.55 -12.62
CA LEU A 144 -3.14 -10.12 -13.69
C LEU A 144 -1.73 -9.84 -13.18
N GLN A 145 -0.74 -10.11 -14.05
CA GLN A 145 0.69 -9.98 -13.78
C GLN A 145 1.15 -8.51 -13.91
N VAL A 146 0.81 -7.68 -12.92
CA VAL A 146 0.99 -6.22 -13.03
C VAL A 146 2.45 -5.76 -13.10
N TYR A 147 3.39 -6.53 -12.55
CA TYR A 147 4.82 -6.19 -12.63
C TYR A 147 5.33 -6.28 -14.07
N ALA A 148 4.98 -7.34 -14.80
CA ALA A 148 5.46 -7.56 -16.16
C ALA A 148 5.01 -6.44 -17.11
N GLU A 149 3.75 -6.00 -16.97
CA GLU A 149 3.24 -4.84 -17.71
C GLU A 149 3.99 -3.54 -17.33
N ALA A 150 4.25 -3.33 -16.04
CA ALA A 150 5.00 -2.17 -15.59
C ALA A 150 6.44 -2.15 -16.10
N GLU A 151 7.10 -3.31 -16.13
CA GLU A 151 8.46 -3.48 -16.61
C GLU A 151 8.56 -3.23 -18.11
N LYS A 152 7.59 -3.72 -18.90
CA LYS A 152 7.51 -3.50 -20.35
C LYS A 152 7.49 -2.02 -20.72
N THR A 153 6.76 -1.19 -19.97
CA THR A 153 6.71 0.27 -20.21
C THR A 153 7.91 1.00 -19.60
N GLY A 154 8.44 0.52 -18.47
CA GLY A 154 9.50 1.17 -17.68
C GLY A 154 9.11 2.50 -17.01
N LYS A 155 8.02 3.14 -17.47
CA LYS A 155 7.60 4.48 -17.04
C LYS A 155 7.28 4.54 -15.55
N LEU A 156 6.59 3.51 -15.03
CA LEU A 156 6.22 3.46 -13.61
C LEU A 156 7.46 3.56 -12.71
N PHE A 157 8.49 2.74 -12.96
CA PHE A 157 9.67 2.69 -12.11
C PHE A 157 10.56 3.92 -12.25
N LYS A 158 10.56 4.55 -13.43
CA LYS A 158 11.24 5.83 -13.66
C LYS A 158 10.60 6.95 -12.84
N ASP A 159 9.28 7.06 -12.84
CA ASP A 159 8.55 8.16 -12.20
C ASP A 159 8.36 7.93 -10.68
N TYR A 160 8.27 6.66 -10.28
CA TYR A 160 7.93 6.20 -8.93
C TYR A 160 8.91 5.12 -8.44
N PRO A 161 10.18 5.48 -8.17
CA PRO A 161 11.25 4.52 -7.82
C PRO A 161 11.11 3.89 -6.42
N PHE A 162 10.00 4.15 -5.72
CA PHE A 162 9.65 3.51 -4.45
C PHE A 162 8.81 2.23 -4.62
N TYR A 163 8.27 1.97 -5.82
CA TYR A 163 7.63 0.68 -6.09
C TYR A 163 8.68 -0.40 -6.34
N SER A 164 8.47 -1.58 -5.78
CA SER A 164 9.36 -2.73 -5.92
C SER A 164 8.62 -3.95 -6.41
N LYS A 165 9.37 -4.92 -6.97
CA LYS A 165 8.85 -6.23 -7.35
C LYS A 165 8.48 -7.04 -6.12
N VAL A 166 7.40 -7.81 -6.20
CA VAL A 166 7.05 -8.85 -5.23
C VAL A 166 6.35 -10.01 -5.93
N VAL A 167 6.40 -11.19 -5.33
CA VAL A 167 5.66 -12.36 -5.79
C VAL A 167 4.64 -12.72 -4.71
N ILE A 168 3.37 -12.74 -5.09
CA ILE A 168 2.32 -13.37 -4.30
C ILE A 168 2.34 -14.86 -4.68
N PRO A 169 2.64 -15.77 -3.74
CA PRO A 169 2.80 -17.19 -4.06
C PRO A 169 1.51 -17.82 -4.58
N ALA A 170 1.65 -18.78 -5.50
CA ALA A 170 0.58 -19.68 -5.91
C ALA A 170 -0.14 -20.28 -4.68
N GLY A 171 -1.45 -20.45 -4.78
CA GLY A 171 -2.27 -21.01 -3.70
C GLY A 171 -2.54 -20.05 -2.54
N THR A 172 -2.06 -18.80 -2.59
CA THR A 172 -2.43 -17.76 -1.59
C THR A 172 -3.95 -17.52 -1.58
N TYR A 173 -4.60 -17.62 -2.73
CA TYR A 173 -6.04 -17.44 -2.91
C TYR A 173 -6.64 -18.59 -3.70
N GLN A 174 -7.87 -18.98 -3.37
CA GLN A 174 -8.58 -20.07 -4.03
C GLN A 174 -8.68 -19.84 -5.54
N GLY A 175 -8.33 -20.84 -6.35
CA GLY A 175 -8.38 -20.77 -7.81
C GLY A 175 -7.24 -20.01 -8.48
N VAL A 176 -6.29 -19.46 -7.72
CA VAL A 176 -5.06 -18.84 -8.25
C VAL A 176 -3.88 -19.76 -7.90
N ASP A 177 -3.60 -20.69 -8.81
CA ASP A 177 -2.61 -21.77 -8.68
C ASP A 177 -1.25 -21.44 -9.32
N TYR A 178 -1.02 -20.17 -9.64
CA TYR A 178 0.23 -19.65 -10.19
C TYR A 178 0.74 -18.46 -9.36
N ASP A 179 2.04 -18.24 -9.41
CA ASP A 179 2.68 -17.07 -8.81
C ASP A 179 2.22 -15.78 -9.50
N VAL A 180 1.82 -14.78 -8.71
CA VAL A 180 1.45 -13.45 -9.23
C VAL A 180 2.59 -12.48 -8.95
N VAL A 181 3.31 -12.13 -10.01
CA VAL A 181 4.39 -11.14 -10.00
C VAL A 181 3.78 -9.74 -10.07
N SER A 182 3.94 -9.01 -8.97
CA SER A 182 3.28 -7.73 -8.74
C SER A 182 4.26 -6.63 -8.35
N ILE A 183 3.75 -5.40 -8.33
CA ILE A 183 4.39 -4.25 -7.70
C ILE A 183 3.92 -4.12 -6.26
N GLN A 184 4.75 -3.60 -5.37
CA GLN A 184 4.36 -3.23 -4.01
C GLN A 184 4.96 -1.90 -3.56
N ASP A 185 4.31 -1.31 -2.57
CA ASP A 185 4.84 -0.22 -1.74
C ASP A 185 4.90 -0.70 -0.28
N SER A 186 5.63 0.02 0.56
CA SER A 186 5.68 -0.21 2.01
C SER A 186 4.51 0.48 2.69
N ALA A 187 3.73 -0.28 3.48
CA ALA A 187 2.83 0.30 4.47
C ALA A 187 3.66 0.72 5.70
N LEU A 188 3.55 1.98 6.08
CA LEU A 188 4.30 2.62 7.14
C LEU A 188 3.37 3.04 8.28
N TRP A 189 3.78 2.76 9.50
CA TRP A 189 3.23 3.43 10.67
C TRP A 189 3.85 4.82 10.76
N THR A 190 3.02 5.84 10.87
CA THR A 190 3.41 7.24 10.86
C THR A 190 2.81 7.99 12.04
N ALA A 191 3.48 9.06 12.43
CA ALA A 191 3.05 9.99 13.45
C ALA A 191 3.17 11.42 12.93
N GLY A 192 2.35 12.32 13.46
CA GLY A 192 2.55 13.74 13.28
C GLY A 192 3.83 14.21 13.99
N ARG A 193 4.58 15.17 13.42
CA ARG A 193 5.78 15.76 14.07
C ARG A 193 5.45 16.44 15.41
N HIS A 194 4.19 16.81 15.61
CA HIS A 194 3.68 17.42 16.83
C HIS A 194 3.50 16.43 17.99
N VAL A 195 3.51 15.13 17.74
CA VAL A 195 3.37 14.12 18.80
C VAL A 195 4.65 14.11 19.65
N PRO A 196 4.56 14.20 20.98
CA PRO A 196 5.75 14.22 21.83
C PRO A 196 6.65 12.99 21.60
N GLU A 197 7.97 13.22 21.58
CA GLU A 197 8.97 12.17 21.31
C GLU A 197 8.84 10.98 22.25
N GLU A 198 8.60 11.24 23.54
CA GLU A 198 8.43 10.21 24.56
C GLU A 198 7.24 9.30 24.26
N ILE A 199 6.13 9.85 23.75
CA ILE A 199 4.94 9.08 23.40
C ILE A 199 5.24 8.16 22.21
N VAL A 200 5.88 8.68 21.16
CA VAL A 200 6.23 7.87 19.99
C VAL A 200 7.26 6.80 20.34
N GLN A 201 8.25 7.13 21.18
CA GLN A 201 9.24 6.16 21.65
C GLN A 201 8.57 5.03 22.45
N LYS A 202 7.78 5.36 23.46
CA LYS A 202 7.06 4.36 24.29
C LYS A 202 6.13 3.49 23.45
N ALA A 203 5.43 4.09 22.49
CA ALA A 203 4.57 3.33 21.58
C ALA A 203 5.37 2.33 20.74
N ALA A 204 6.53 2.74 20.19
CA ALA A 204 7.41 1.84 19.46
C ALA A 204 7.97 0.73 20.35
N GLU A 205 8.38 1.04 21.58
CA GLU A 205 8.83 0.06 22.57
C GLU A 205 7.75 -0.98 22.89
N MET A 206 6.51 -0.56 23.12
CA MET A 206 5.38 -1.47 23.38
C MET A 206 5.08 -2.38 22.19
N ILE A 207 5.08 -1.84 20.97
CA ILE A 207 4.74 -2.59 19.75
C ILE A 207 5.83 -3.62 19.42
N TYR A 208 7.10 -3.25 19.56
CA TYR A 208 8.23 -4.10 19.22
C TYR A 208 8.75 -4.93 20.40
N ASP A 209 8.09 -4.88 21.56
CA ASP A 209 8.20 -5.91 22.59
C ASP A 209 7.78 -7.28 22.00
N PRO A 210 8.42 -8.40 22.39
CA PRO A 210 8.03 -9.72 21.90
C PRO A 210 6.54 -10.05 22.08
N ASN A 211 5.91 -9.60 23.17
CA ASN A 211 4.48 -9.80 23.38
C ASN A 211 3.64 -8.87 22.50
N GLY A 212 4.10 -7.65 22.25
CA GLY A 212 3.48 -6.70 21.32
C GLY A 212 3.44 -7.25 19.90
N LEU A 213 4.57 -7.72 19.39
CA LEU A 213 4.66 -8.35 18.05
C LEU A 213 3.79 -9.61 17.98
N LYS A 214 3.83 -10.46 19.01
CA LYS A 214 2.99 -11.67 19.08
C LYS A 214 1.50 -11.32 19.04
N TYR A 215 1.09 -10.28 19.76
CA TYR A 215 -0.29 -9.78 19.74
C TYR A 215 -0.68 -9.27 18.35
N LEU A 216 0.17 -8.47 17.70
CA LEU A 216 -0.13 -7.99 16.35
C LEU A 216 -0.29 -9.13 15.34
N VAL A 217 0.54 -10.18 15.44
CA VAL A 217 0.43 -11.37 14.59
C VAL A 217 -0.89 -12.12 14.81
N SER A 218 -1.40 -12.18 16.04
CA SER A 218 -2.70 -12.82 16.32
C SER A 218 -3.88 -12.03 15.76
N VAL A 219 -3.76 -10.70 15.67
CA VAL A 219 -4.77 -9.82 15.06
C VAL A 219 -4.69 -9.87 13.53
N LYS A 220 -3.48 -9.78 12.97
CA LYS A 220 -3.27 -9.77 11.51
C LYS A 220 -1.95 -10.44 11.12
N SER A 221 -2.05 -11.46 10.27
CA SER A 221 -0.89 -12.25 9.80
C SER A 221 0.19 -11.43 9.08
N THR A 222 -0.13 -10.29 8.46
CA THR A 222 0.85 -9.41 7.81
C THR A 222 1.84 -8.81 8.79
N ALA A 223 1.52 -8.75 10.09
CA ALA A 223 2.45 -8.32 11.13
C ALA A 223 3.67 -9.26 11.29
N LYS A 224 3.65 -10.47 10.70
CA LYS A 224 4.85 -11.33 10.60
C LYS A 224 6.01 -10.66 9.84
N ALA A 225 5.73 -9.63 9.04
CA ALA A 225 6.76 -8.84 8.36
C ALA A 225 7.45 -7.82 9.28
N MET A 226 6.90 -7.57 10.48
CA MET A 226 7.44 -6.62 11.45
C MET A 226 8.51 -7.29 12.31
N SER A 227 9.69 -6.68 12.35
CA SER A 227 10.76 -7.06 13.27
C SER A 227 11.65 -5.85 13.56
N ILE A 228 12.55 -5.99 14.53
CA ILE A 228 13.63 -5.00 14.70
C ILE A 228 14.40 -4.83 13.39
N ASP A 229 14.61 -5.93 12.67
CA ASP A 229 15.41 -5.91 11.46
C ASP A 229 14.78 -5.17 10.29
N SER A 230 13.47 -5.36 10.09
CA SER A 230 12.72 -4.75 9.00
C SER A 230 12.17 -3.36 9.32
N GLY A 231 12.27 -2.89 10.57
CA GLY A 231 11.59 -1.70 11.06
C GLY A 231 11.87 -0.41 10.30
N LEU A 232 13.00 -0.32 9.60
CA LEU A 232 13.38 0.83 8.75
C LEU A 232 13.30 0.56 7.23
N THR A 233 12.81 -0.61 6.82
CA THR A 233 12.77 -1.04 5.41
C THR A 233 11.87 -0.14 4.57
N GLY A 234 12.38 0.31 3.42
CA GLY A 234 11.63 1.11 2.45
C GLY A 234 11.24 2.50 2.94
N ILE A 235 11.80 2.98 4.06
CA ILE A 235 11.60 4.34 4.56
C ILE A 235 12.58 5.28 3.86
N VAL A 236 12.06 6.11 2.95
CA VAL A 236 12.80 7.13 2.19
C VAL A 236 12.45 8.56 2.61
N THR A 237 11.89 8.71 3.81
CA THR A 237 11.43 9.98 4.38
C THR A 237 11.81 10.06 5.86
N PRO A 238 11.71 11.23 6.50
CA PRO A 238 12.08 11.40 7.90
C PRO A 238 11.36 10.48 8.87
N VAL A 239 12.13 9.92 9.80
CA VAL A 239 11.65 9.16 10.94
C VAL A 239 11.37 10.12 12.09
N HIS A 240 10.31 9.85 12.85
CA HIS A 240 9.93 10.67 14.00
C HIS A 240 11.01 10.63 15.07
N GLN A 241 11.35 11.75 15.71
CA GLN A 241 12.48 11.84 16.66
C GLN A 241 12.40 10.81 17.80
N GLY A 242 11.21 10.60 18.37
CA GLY A 242 10.98 9.51 19.34
C GLY A 242 11.25 8.10 18.78
N ALA A 243 10.91 7.86 17.51
CA ALA A 243 11.22 6.59 16.83
C ALA A 243 12.71 6.48 16.50
N GLN A 244 13.40 7.58 16.16
CA GLN A 244 14.86 7.57 15.96
C GLN A 244 15.57 7.08 17.23
N LYS A 245 15.19 7.61 18.41
CA LYS A 245 15.71 7.15 19.71
C LYS A 245 15.50 5.65 19.91
N PHE A 246 14.28 5.17 19.66
CA PHE A 246 13.97 3.74 19.74
C PHE A 246 14.85 2.89 18.81
N TRP A 247 14.94 3.25 17.53
CA TRP A 247 15.69 2.48 16.53
C TRP A 247 17.20 2.47 16.82
N THR A 248 17.78 3.61 17.22
CA THR A 248 19.18 3.68 17.64
C THR A 248 19.43 2.84 18.89
N ALA A 249 18.53 2.85 19.88
CA ALA A 249 18.64 1.99 21.07
C ALA A 249 18.55 0.49 20.73
N LYS A 250 17.90 0.13 19.60
CA LYS A 250 17.86 -1.23 19.06
C LYS A 250 19.01 -1.54 18.08
N GLY A 251 20.04 -0.68 18.02
CA GLY A 251 21.25 -0.90 17.22
C GLY A 251 21.07 -0.62 15.72
N LYS A 252 20.00 0.07 15.32
CA LYS A 252 19.80 0.47 13.92
C LYS A 252 20.47 1.79 13.60
N THR A 253 21.12 1.85 12.45
CA THR A 253 21.64 3.08 11.85
C THR A 253 20.60 3.67 10.90
N LEU A 254 20.26 4.94 11.12
CA LEU A 254 19.37 5.68 10.25
C LEU A 254 20.16 6.35 9.11
N SER A 255 19.55 6.45 7.93
CA SER A 255 20.11 7.22 6.83
C SER A 255 20.01 8.73 7.09
N ALA A 256 20.78 9.54 6.36
CA ALA A 256 20.69 11.00 6.47
C ALA A 256 19.27 11.53 6.20
N GLU A 257 18.51 10.91 5.29
CA GLU A 257 17.13 11.31 5.04
C GLU A 257 16.20 10.93 6.20
N GLN A 258 16.41 9.76 6.80
CA GLN A 258 15.63 9.28 7.94
C GLN A 258 15.87 10.13 9.20
N SER A 259 17.06 10.70 9.37
CA SER A 259 17.43 11.52 10.53
C SER A 259 17.05 13.01 10.43
N ARG A 260 16.53 13.48 9.29
CA ARG A 260 16.11 14.89 9.09
C ARG A 260 14.92 15.31 9.97
#